data_AF-A0A419I3K2-F1
#
_entry.id   AF-A0A419I3K2-F1
#
_cell.length_a   1.000
_cell.length_b   1.000
_cell.length_c   1.000
_cell.angle_alpha   90.00
_cell.angle_beta   90.00
_cell.angle_gamma   90.00
#
_symmetry.space_group_name_H-M   'P 1'
#
loop_
_entity.id
_entity.type
_entity.pdbx_description
1 polymer ?
#
loop_
_entity_poly.entity_id
_entity_poly.type
_entity_poly.pdbx_seq_one_letter_code
_entity_poly.pdbx_strand_id
1 'polypeptide(L)' 'MGTLIEMQRLQLSRPVGVEPADAVVAAWQARHAVVLEHLAEEGSGLAAVSAVAVHRRETELAGRGVA' A
#
# COMPACT_ATOMS: atom_id res chain seq x y z
N MET A 1 8.41 -8.39 -14.20
CA MET A 1 8.18 -6.97 -14.53
C MET A 1 6.69 -6.60 -14.72
N GLY A 2 5.76 -7.53 -14.94
CA GLY A 2 4.33 -7.19 -15.19
C GLY A 2 3.50 -6.84 -13.95
N THR A 3 3.65 -7.60 -12.86
CA THR A 3 2.72 -7.58 -11.72
C THR A 3 2.70 -6.25 -10.95
N LEU A 4 3.84 -5.58 -10.79
CA LEU A 4 3.92 -4.28 -10.10
C LEU A 4 3.29 -3.13 -10.91
N ILE A 5 3.44 -3.16 -12.24
CA ILE A 5 2.80 -2.16 -13.14
C ILE A 5 1.28 -2.37 -13.14
N GLU A 6 0.82 -3.62 -13.11
CA GLU A 6 -0.60 -3.92 -12.96
C GLU A 6 -1.14 -3.50 -11.59
N MET A 7 -0.37 -3.66 -10.51
CA MET A 7 -0.75 -3.14 -9.19
C MET A 7 -0.82 -1.62 -9.13
N GLN A 8 0.11 -0.91 -9.78
CA GLN A 8 0.02 0.55 -9.92
C GLN A 8 -1.23 0.96 -10.71
N ARG A 9 -1.63 0.19 -11.73
CA ARG A 9 -2.89 0.40 -12.46
C ARG A 9 -4.13 0.03 -11.65
N LEU A 10 -4.02 -0.90 -10.70
CA LEU A 10 -5.05 -1.27 -9.74
C LEU A 10 -5.14 -0.30 -8.55
N GLN A 11 -4.36 0.79 -8.52
CA GLN A 11 -4.66 1.91 -7.64
C GLN A 11 -6.10 2.33 -7.94
N LEU A 12 -6.99 2.03 -6.98
CA LEU A 12 -8.41 2.30 -7.07
C LEU A 12 -8.60 3.74 -7.55
N SER A 13 -9.26 3.90 -8.69
CA SER A 13 -9.68 5.18 -9.21
C SER A 13 -10.54 5.85 -8.13
N ARG A 14 -9.91 6.77 -7.39
CA ARG A 14 -10.57 7.49 -6.31
C ARG A 14 -11.51 8.52 -6.91
N PRO A 15 -12.78 8.60 -6.46
CA PRO A 15 -13.65 9.69 -6.87
C PRO A 15 -13.01 11.03 -6.47
N VAL A 16 -12.88 11.93 -7.44
CA VAL A 16 -12.32 13.26 -7.23
C VAL A 16 -13.18 14.00 -6.21
N GLY A 17 -12.54 14.57 -5.18
CA GLY A 17 -13.21 15.38 -4.15
C GLY A 17 -13.72 14.62 -2.91
N VAL A 18 -13.57 13.29 -2.85
CA VAL A 18 -13.94 12.50 -1.65
C VAL A 18 -12.68 12.05 -0.93
N GLU A 19 -12.32 12.67 0.18
CA GLU A 19 -11.22 12.20 1.06
C GLU A 19 -11.65 10.93 1.81
N PRO A 20 -10.99 9.78 1.60
CA PRO A 20 -11.26 8.58 2.36
C PRO A 20 -10.84 8.81 3.81
N ALA A 21 -11.59 8.23 4.75
CA ALA A 21 -11.19 8.23 6.15
C ALA A 21 -9.82 7.56 6.31
N ASP A 22 -8.99 8.09 7.21
CA ASP A 22 -7.62 7.58 7.45
C ASP A 22 -7.60 6.08 7.75
N ALA A 23 -8.62 5.56 8.45
CA ALA A 23 -8.77 4.13 8.73
C ALA A 23 -8.91 3.27 7.44
N VAL A 24 -9.60 3.78 6.42
CA VAL A 24 -9.75 3.09 5.12
C VAL A 24 -8.42 3.09 4.38
N VAL A 25 -7.68 4.20 4.43
CA VAL A 25 -6.35 4.30 3.83
C VAL A 25 -5.37 3.37 4.53
N ALA A 26 -5.37 3.33 5.86
CA ALA A 26 -4.52 2.45 6.65
C ALA A 26 -4.80 0.97 6.33
N ALA A 27 -6.07 0.55 6.29
CA ALA A 27 -6.45 -0.81 5.92
C ALA A 27 -6.03 -1.17 4.49
N TRP A 28 -6.09 -0.22 3.55
CA TRP A 28 -5.60 -0.42 2.19
C TRP A 28 -4.07 -0.57 2.16
N GLN A 29 -3.32 0.28 2.85
CA GLN A 29 -1.86 0.18 2.92
C GLN A 29 -1.43 -1.17 3.53
N ALA A 30 -2.08 -1.62 4.59
CA ALA A 30 -1.78 -2.91 5.20
C ALA A 30 -1.94 -4.08 4.22
N ARG A 31 -3.03 -4.12 3.46
CA ARG A 31 -3.26 -5.15 2.43
C ARG A 31 -2.27 -5.04 1.27
N HIS A 32 -1.90 -3.81 0.91
CA HIS A 32 -0.92 -3.55 -0.14
C HIS A 32 0.48 -4.05 0.25
N ALA A 33 0.87 -3.88 1.52
CA ALA A 33 2.14 -4.39 2.03
C ALA A 33 2.24 -5.92 1.88
N VAL A 34 1.20 -6.65 2.31
CA VAL A 34 1.17 -8.12 2.22
C VAL A 34 1.37 -8.62 0.78
N VAL A 35 0.76 -7.95 -0.20
CA VAL A 35 0.94 -8.33 -1.61
C VAL A 35 2.37 -8.04 -2.09
N LEU A 36 2.97 -6.93 -1.66
CA LEU A 36 4.35 -6.60 -2.01
C LEU A 36 5.36 -7.55 -1.36
N GLU A 37 5.10 -7.99 -0.13
CA GLU A 37 5.90 -9.02 0.55
C GLU A 37 5.85 -10.34 -0.20
N HIS A 38 4.66 -10.80 -0.58
CA HIS A 38 4.49 -12.01 -1.37
C HIS A 38 5.27 -11.93 -2.70
N LEU A 39 5.17 -10.80 -3.42
CA LEU A 39 5.93 -10.60 -4.65
C LEU A 39 7.45 -10.53 -4.42
N ALA A 40 7.88 -10.02 -3.26
CA ALA A 40 9.28 -10.01 -2.87
C ALA A 40 9.82 -11.43 -2.65
N GLU A 41 9.04 -12.29 -1.99
CA GLU A 41 9.33 -13.71 -1.80
C GLU A 41 9.43 -14.46 -3.15
N GLU A 42 8.63 -14.08 -4.14
CA GLU A 42 8.73 -14.58 -5.52
C GLU A 42 9.95 -14.05 -6.31
N GLY A 43 10.80 -13.22 -5.67
CA GLY A 43 12.06 -12.74 -6.24
C GLY A 43 12.00 -11.32 -6.83
N SER A 44 10.92 -10.57 -6.59
CA SER A 44 10.83 -9.17 -7.03
C SER A 44 11.56 -8.23 -6.06
N GLY A 45 12.81 -7.89 -6.37
CA GLY A 45 13.58 -6.91 -5.59
C GLY A 45 12.92 -5.52 -5.48
N LEU A 46 12.14 -5.11 -6.49
CA LEU A 46 11.38 -3.86 -6.46
C LEU A 46 10.19 -3.92 -5.49
N ALA A 47 9.59 -5.10 -5.31
CA ALA A 47 8.50 -5.29 -4.36
C ALA A 47 9.01 -5.24 -2.92
N ALA A 48 10.20 -5.80 -2.64
CA ALA A 48 10.83 -5.72 -1.33
C ALA A 48 11.05 -4.28 -0.85
N VAL A 49 11.57 -3.41 -1.74
CA VAL A 49 11.77 -1.98 -1.44
C VAL A 49 10.43 -1.26 -1.26
N SER A 50 9.43 -1.64 -2.04
CA SER A 50 8.10 -1.03 -1.98
C SER A 50 7.33 -1.42 -0.72
N ALA A 51 7.47 -2.66 -0.23
CA ALA A 51 6.83 -3.14 1.00
C ALA A 51 7.25 -2.30 2.22
N VAL A 52 8.55 -1.99 2.34
CA VAL A 52 9.09 -1.14 3.41
C VAL A 52 8.47 0.26 3.39
N ALA A 53 8.30 0.86 2.22
CA ALA A 53 7.69 2.18 2.08
C ALA A 53 6.20 2.18 2.45
N VAL A 54 5.47 1.11 2.12
CA VAL A 54 4.06 0.94 2.45
C VAL A 54 3.87 0.74 3.96
N HIS A 55 4.70 -0.10 4.61
CA HIS A 55 4.64 -0.29 6.06
C HIS A 55 4.90 0.99 6.85
N ARG A 56 5.91 1.77 6.46
CA ARG A 56 6.17 3.07 7.10
C ARG A 56 4.93 3.96 7.07
N ARG A 57 4.24 4.01 5.93
CA ARG A 57 3.06 4.84 5.75
C ARG A 57 1.83 4.33 6.50
N GLU A 58 1.67 3.01 6.60
CA GLU A 58 0.63 2.40 7.43
C GLU A 58 0.80 2.79 8.91
N THR A 59 2.03 2.69 9.43
CA THR A 59 2.33 3.07 10.82
C THR A 59 2.13 4.57 11.08
N GLU A 60 2.52 5.43 10.13
CA GLU A 60 2.27 6.88 10.23
C GLU A 60 0.79 7.23 10.27
N LEU A 61 -0.05 6.53 9.49
CA LEU A 61 -1.51 6.74 9.48
C LEU A 61 -2.16 6.16 10.74
N ALA A 62 -1.72 5.00 11.20
CA ALA A 62 -2.20 4.38 12.44
C ALA A 62 -1.89 5.25 13.67
N GLY A 63 -0.71 5.87 13.73
CA GLY A 63 -0.31 6.77 14.82
C GLY A 63 -1.08 8.10 14.86
N ARG A 64 -1.63 8.56 13.73
CA ARG A 64 -2.44 9.79 13.66
C ARG A 64 -3.89 9.59 14.12
N GLY A 65 -4.40 8.37 14.12
CA GLY A 65 -5.76 8.04 14.57
C GLY A 65 -5.93 7.86 16.08
N VAL A 66 -4.85 8.02 16.87
CA VAL A 66 -4.84 7.83 18.34
C VAL A 66 -4.74 9.17 19.11
N ALA A 67 -4.80 10.31 18.42
CA ALA A 67 -4.74 11.65 19.02
C ALA A 67 -6.12 12.30 19.15
#